data_AF-A0A2H0B093-F1
#
_entry.id   AF-A0A2H0B093-F1
#
_cell.length_a   1.000
_cell.length_b   1.000
_cell.length_c   1.000
_cell.angle_alpha   90.00
_cell.angle_beta   90.00
_cell.angle_gamma   90.00
#
_symmetry.space_group_name_H-M   'P 1'
#
loop_
_entity.id
_entity.type
_entity.pdbx_description
1 polymer ?
#
loop_
_entity_poly.entity_id
_entity_poly.type
_entity_poly.pdbx_seq_one_letter_code
_entity_poly.pdbx_strand_id
1 'polypeptide(L)' 'MSIKFQKLKLSIGQKIKFDEVIIQLHNLGYERVEHLNNFGQFLVTGGLIKIYSAAVINPVIVDFFGNQIEKIYSYNL' A
#
# COMPACT_ATOMS: atom_id res chain seq x y z
N MET A 1 21.51 -10.19 16.48
CA MET A 1 20.09 -10.08 16.09
C MET A 1 20.03 -9.26 14.81
N SER A 2 19.92 -9.89 13.63
CA SER A 2 19.89 -9.14 12.37
C SER A 2 18.45 -8.72 12.07
N ILE A 3 18.19 -7.41 12.03
CA ILE A 3 16.90 -6.86 11.59
C ILE A 3 16.79 -7.11 10.09
N LYS A 4 15.89 -8.00 9.67
CA LYS A 4 15.55 -8.18 8.25
C LYS A 4 14.56 -7.10 7.84
N PHE A 5 15.01 -6.13 7.04
CA PHE A 5 14.12 -5.17 6.39
C PHE A 5 13.38 -5.84 5.24
N GLN A 6 12.10 -6.16 5.45
CA GLN A 6 11.21 -6.59 4.39
C GLN A 6 10.62 -5.36 3.69
N LYS A 7 10.63 -5.35 2.36
CA LYS A 7 10.11 -4.23 1.55
C LYS A 7 9.12 -4.77 0.54
N LEU A 8 7.96 -4.11 0.44
CA LEU A 8 7.01 -4.31 -0.63
C LEU A 8 7.39 -3.40 -1.80
N LYS A 9 7.61 -3.99 -2.99
CA LYS A 9 7.84 -3.24 -4.23
C LYS A 9 6.63 -3.42 -5.13
N LEU A 10 6.04 -2.30 -5.54
CA LEU A 10 4.90 -2.25 -6.44
C LEU A 10 5.27 -1.38 -7.64
N SER A 11 4.84 -1.80 -8.82
CA SER A 11 5.11 -1.09 -10.07
C SER A 11 3.85 -0.98 -10.93
N ILE A 12 3.73 0.10 -11.70
CA ILE A 12 2.65 0.27 -12.68
C ILE A 12 2.75 -0.85 -13.74
N GLY A 13 1.60 -1.41 -14.12
CA GLY A 13 1.50 -2.56 -15.04
C GLY A 13 1.76 -3.91 -14.39
N GLN A 14 2.11 -3.96 -13.10
CA GLN A 14 2.31 -5.22 -12.39
C GLN A 14 1.01 -6.00 -12.26
N LYS A 15 1.01 -7.24 -12.72
CA LYS A 15 -0.08 -8.21 -12.49
C LYS A 15 0.11 -8.89 -11.14
N ILE A 16 -0.63 -8.42 -10.14
CA ILE A 16 -0.63 -8.94 -8.77
C ILE A 16 -2.06 -8.88 -8.24
N LYS A 17 -2.48 -9.89 -7.48
CA LYS A 17 -3.84 -9.89 -6.93
C LYS A 17 -3.98 -8.78 -5.90
N PHE A 18 -5.13 -8.13 -5.91
CA PHE A 18 -5.45 -7.08 -4.95
C PHE A 18 -5.27 -7.55 -3.49
N ASP A 19 -5.82 -8.72 -3.16
CA ASP A 19 -5.74 -9.30 -1.82
C ASP A 19 -4.33 -9.73 -1.42
N GLU A 20 -3.47 -10.08 -2.38
CA GLU A 20 -2.07 -10.44 -2.09
C GLU A 20 -1.30 -9.22 -1.55
N VAL A 21 -1.57 -8.02 -2.07
CA VAL A 21 -0.97 -6.79 -1.56
C VAL A 21 -1.46 -6.48 -0.15
N ILE A 22 -2.74 -6.69 0.14
CA ILE A 22 -3.31 -6.52 1.49
C ILE A 22 -2.63 -7.47 2.49
N ILE A 23 -2.49 -8.74 2.12
CA ILE A 23 -1.81 -9.74 2.95
C ILE A 23 -0.35 -9.35 3.20
N GLN A 24 0.35 -8.89 2.16
CA GLN A 24 1.74 -8.45 2.29
C GLN A 24 1.88 -7.22 3.20
N LEU A 25 0.94 -6.27 3.15
CA LEU A 25 0.91 -5.14 4.06
C LEU A 25 0.73 -5.59 5.51
N HIS A 26 -0.22 -6.49 5.77
CA HIS A 26 -0.39 -7.08 7.11
C HIS A 26 0.88 -7.80 7.59
N ASN A 27 1.52 -8.59 6.73
CA ASN A 27 2.77 -9.29 7.06
C ASN A 27 3.94 -8.33 7.34
N LEU A 28 3.89 -7.12 6.79
CA LEU A 28 4.84 -6.04 7.08
C LEU A 28 4.49 -5.25 8.35
N GLY A 29 3.40 -5.60 9.03
CA GLY A 29 2.94 -4.94 10.25
C GLY A 29 2.08 -3.69 10.00
N TYR A 30 1.59 -3.48 8.78
CA TYR A 30 0.66 -2.39 8.51
C TYR A 30 -0.74 -2.72 9.05
N GLU A 31 -1.39 -1.69 9.59
CA GLU A 31 -2.75 -1.76 10.14
C GLU A 31 -3.78 -1.27 9.13
N ARG A 32 -4.85 -2.05 8.93
CA ARG A 32 -5.98 -1.63 8.09
C ARG A 32 -6.90 -0.73 8.90
N VAL A 33 -7.16 0.49 8.40
CA VAL A 33 -7.98 1.51 9.07
C VAL A 33 -9.03 2.07 8.13
N GLU A 34 -10.06 2.72 8.69
CA GLU A 34 -11.06 3.45 7.90
C GLU A 34 -10.56 4.84 7.48
N HIS A 35 -9.72 5.46 8.30
CA HIS A 35 -9.13 6.78 8.07
C HIS A 35 -7.62 6.74 8.32
N LEU A 36 -6.84 7.22 7.35
CA LEU A 36 -5.38 7.29 7.46
C LEU A 36 -4.97 8.45 8.37
N ASN A 37 -4.35 8.13 9.51
CA ASN A 37 -3.89 9.13 10.48
C ASN A 37 -2.38 9.08 10.72
N ASN A 38 -1.76 7.90 10.62
CA ASN A 38 -0.35 7.69 11.00
C ASN A 38 0.39 6.76 10.02
N PHE A 39 1.72 6.79 10.10
CA PHE A 39 2.58 5.82 9.41
C PHE A 39 2.28 4.38 9.83
N GLY A 40 2.47 3.45 8.91
CA GLY A 40 2.17 2.03 9.14
C GLY A 40 0.68 1.70 9.01
N GLN A 41 -0.14 2.64 8.53
CA GLN A 41 -1.55 2.40 8.27
C GLN A 41 -1.81 2.30 6.77
N PHE A 42 -2.87 1.57 6.42
CA PHE A 42 -3.42 1.56 5.07
C PHE A 42 -4.95 1.52 5.11
N LEU A 43 -5.58 2.05 4.07
CA LEU A 43 -7.03 1.93 3.87
C LEU A 43 -7.32 1.38 2.49
N VAL A 44 -8.50 0.77 2.34
CA VAL A 44 -8.96 0.17 1.09
C VAL A 44 -10.32 0.76 0.73
N THR A 45 -10.47 1.23 -0.50
CA THR A 45 -11.74 1.77 -1.00
C THR A 45 -11.92 1.40 -2.46
N GLY A 46 -12.88 0.51 -2.76
CA GLY A 46 -13.03 -0.05 -4.10
C GLY A 46 -11.74 -0.72 -4.58
N GLY A 47 -11.26 -0.33 -5.76
CA GLY A 47 -9.97 -0.78 -6.32
C GLY A 47 -8.74 -0.02 -5.81
N LEU A 48 -8.87 0.83 -4.80
CA LEU A 48 -7.75 1.63 -4.28
C LEU A 48 -7.19 1.05 -2.99
N ILE A 49 -5.87 1.00 -2.89
CA ILE A 49 -5.14 0.82 -1.64
C ILE A 49 -4.35 2.09 -1.36
N LYS A 50 -4.65 2.79 -0.25
CA LYS A 50 -3.87 3.95 0.18
C LYS A 50 -3.00 3.55 1.35
N ILE A 51 -1.69 3.80 1.25
CA ILE A 51 -0.68 3.31 2.18
C ILE A 51 0.09 4.51 2.72
N TYR A 52 0.12 4.67 4.04
CA TYR A 52 0.93 5.68 4.68
C TYR A 52 2.26 5.07 5.14
N SER A 53 3.26 5.09 4.26
CA SER A 53 4.60 4.58 4.54
C SER A 53 5.46 5.63 5.23
N ALA A 54 6.27 5.21 6.20
CA ALA A 54 7.26 6.07 6.88
C ALA A 54 8.36 6.59 5.94
N ALA A 55 8.47 6.05 4.73
CA ALA A 55 9.48 6.46 3.74
C ALA A 55 9.04 7.66 2.87
N VAL A 56 7.79 8.12 3.00
CA VAL A 56 7.20 9.17 2.16
C VAL A 56 6.46 10.18 3.01
N ILE A 57 6.36 11.41 2.53
CA ILE A 57 5.68 12.50 3.25
C ILE A 57 4.15 12.31 3.21
N ASN A 58 3.64 11.95 2.03
CA ASN A 58 2.20 11.80 1.77
C ASN A 58 1.85 10.32 1.54
N PRO A 59 0.63 9.89 1.89
CA PRO A 59 0.16 8.56 1.55
C PRO A 59 0.23 8.27 0.05
N VAL A 60 0.69 7.07 -0.29
CA VAL A 60 0.73 6.58 -1.67
C VAL A 60 -0.57 5.85 -1.95
N ILE A 61 -1.16 6.13 -3.10
CA ILE A 61 -2.39 5.52 -3.60
C ILE A 61 -2.00 4.59 -4.74
N VAL A 62 -2.40 3.32 -4.61
CA VAL A 62 -2.24 2.29 -5.62
C VAL A 62 -3.62 1.97 -6.17
N ASP A 63 -3.81 2.22 -7.47
CA ASP A 63 -5.06 2.05 -8.18
C ASP A 63 -5.04 0.74 -8.97
N PHE A 64 -6.00 -0.13 -8.70
CA PHE A 64 -6.13 -1.44 -9.34
C PHE A 64 -7.32 -1.50 -10.29
N PHE A 65 -7.09 -2.20 -11.39
CA PHE A 65 -8.15 -2.72 -12.26
C PHE A 65 -8.06 -4.24 -12.31
N GLY A 66 -8.96 -4.91 -11.59
CA GLY A 66 -8.87 -6.36 -11.37
C GLY A 66 -7.60 -6.75 -10.62
N ASN A 67 -6.72 -7.51 -11.28
CA ASN A 67 -5.46 -8.00 -10.70
C ASN A 67 -4.23 -7.31 -11.32
N GLN A 68 -4.37 -6.04 -11.69
CA GLN A 68 -3.29 -5.24 -12.26
C GLN A 68 -3.27 -3.84 -11.64
N ILE A 69 -2.05 -3.35 -11.35
CA ILE A 69 -1.82 -1.98 -10.90
C ILE A 69 -1.83 -1.06 -12.11
N GLU A 70 -2.82 -0.18 -12.20
CA GLU A 70 -2.95 0.77 -13.30
C GLU A 70 -2.19 2.07 -13.01
N LYS A 71 -2.24 2.55 -11.77
CA LYS A 71 -1.61 3.82 -11.39
C LYS A 71 -1.05 3.77 -9.98
N ILE A 72 0.03 4.52 -9.76
CA ILE A 72 0.59 4.79 -8.43
C ILE A 72 0.83 6.29 -8.36
N TYR A 73 0.25 6.96 -7.37
CA TYR A 73 0.37 8.41 -7.21
C TYR A 73 0.16 8.82 -5.75
N SER A 74 0.51 10.06 -5.41
CA SER A 74 0.23 10.67 -4.11
C SER A 74 -0.42 12.03 -4.34
N TYR A 75 -1.36 12.42 -3.47
CA TYR A 75 -1.86 13.79 -3.43
C TYR A 75 -1.17 14.53 -2.30
N ASN A 76 -0.79 15.79 -2.56
CA ASN A 76 -0.49 16.71 -1.49
C ASN A 76 -1.82 17.08 -0.84
N LEU A 77 -1.94 16.81 0.46
CA LEU A 77 -3.00 17.39 1.29
C LEU A 77 -2.66 18.85 1.58
#